data_AF-A0A8S3V750-F1
#
_entry.id   AF-A0A8S3V750-F1
#
_cell.length_a   1.000
_cell.length_b   1.000
_cell.length_c   1.000
_cell.angle_alpha   90.00
_cell.angle_beta   90.00
_cell.angle_gamma   90.00
#
_symmetry.space_group_name_H-M   'P 1'
#
loop_
_entity.id
_entity.type
_entity.pdbx_description
1 polymer ?
#
loop_
_entity_poly.entity_id
_entity_poly.type
_entity_poly.pdbx_seq_one_letter_code
_entity_poly.pdbx_strand_id
1 'polypeptide(L)'
;MFASSRGSSMSPVDSKQVNIIPGGTYDRLCSLAEKRLHNVIYPKIVYFVAGIPDICSLVRIKNENYKESYLYLEKDHVALIKEAMSDVEKCMKNIGCKVVFATITTMSFQKWNTHRKLIGKTVGLKYESDYERMQERLNSILYAVNTYIVQRNL
;
A
#
# COMPACT_ATOMS: atom_id res chain seq x y z
N MET A 1 -3.27 -9.90 -13.90
CA MET A 1 -2.32 -10.92 -13.40
C MET A 1 -2.86 -11.43 -12.08
N PHE A 2 -3.28 -12.69 -12.01
CA PHE A 2 -3.58 -13.36 -10.74
C PHE A 2 -2.31 -14.12 -10.29
N ALA A 3 -1.86 -13.86 -9.07
CA ALA A 3 -0.83 -14.69 -8.44
C ALA A 3 -1.52 -15.93 -7.86
N SER A 4 -1.15 -17.11 -8.35
CA SER A 4 -1.53 -18.38 -7.73
C SER A 4 -0.65 -18.58 -6.48
N SER A 5 -1.25 -19.04 -5.40
CA SER A 5 -0.65 -19.18 -4.07
C SER A 5 0.35 -20.33 -3.93
N ARG A 6 0.80 -20.93 -5.04
CA ARG A 6 1.71 -22.08 -5.02
C ARG A 6 2.74 -21.94 -6.12
N GLY A 7 3.95 -21.55 -5.71
CA GLY A 7 5.11 -21.35 -6.58
C GLY A 7 5.26 -22.46 -7.61
N SER A 8 5.01 -22.11 -8.85
CA SER A 8 5.37 -22.89 -10.03
C SER A 8 6.01 -21.90 -10.98
N SER A 9 7.26 -22.18 -11.32
CA SER A 9 8.18 -21.39 -12.15
C SER A 9 7.50 -20.70 -13.34
N MET A 10 7.47 -19.36 -13.31
CA MET A 10 7.43 -18.58 -14.55
C MET A 10 8.86 -18.25 -14.94
N SER A 11 9.26 -18.69 -16.13
CA SER A 11 10.51 -18.30 -16.76
C SER A 11 10.63 -16.77 -16.80
N PRO A 12 11.81 -16.20 -16.51
CA PRO A 12 11.98 -14.77 -16.40
C PRO A 12 11.86 -14.13 -17.78
N VAL A 13 10.89 -13.24 -17.95
CA VAL A 13 10.95 -12.26 -19.03
C VAL A 13 11.94 -11.19 -18.56
N ASP A 14 13.11 -11.16 -19.19
CA ASP A 14 14.31 -10.37 -18.86
C ASP A 14 14.16 -8.82 -18.94
N SER A 15 12.95 -8.27 -18.79
CA SER A 15 12.72 -6.81 -18.90
C SER A 15 11.81 -6.21 -17.84
N LYS A 16 11.37 -6.96 -16.83
CA LYS A 16 10.52 -6.43 -15.75
C LYS A 16 11.31 -6.24 -14.46
N GLN A 17 11.85 -5.03 -14.26
CA GLN A 17 12.39 -4.63 -12.97
C GLN A 17 11.24 -4.49 -11.95
N VAL A 18 11.07 -5.50 -11.10
CA VAL A 18 10.12 -5.45 -9.97
C VAL A 18 10.84 -4.89 -8.76
N ASN A 19 10.30 -3.80 -8.20
CA ASN A 19 10.87 -3.14 -7.04
C ASN A 19 9.90 -3.20 -5.88
N ILE A 20 10.28 -3.94 -4.83
CA ILE A 20 9.45 -4.14 -3.64
C ILE A 20 9.93 -3.18 -2.55
N ILE A 21 9.05 -2.30 -2.10
CA ILE A 21 9.33 -1.33 -1.02
C ILE A 21 8.34 -1.60 0.13
N PRO A 22 8.72 -2.39 1.15
CA PRO A 22 7.84 -2.70 2.27
C PRO A 22 7.39 -1.44 3.01
N GLY A 23 6.09 -1.32 3.26
CA GLY A 23 5.50 -0.17 3.96
C GLY A 23 5.60 1.16 3.21
N GLY A 24 5.72 1.13 1.88
CA GLY A 24 5.66 2.33 1.04
C GLY A 24 4.25 2.89 0.93
N THR A 25 4.09 4.18 1.22
CA THR A 25 2.91 4.97 0.88
C THR A 25 2.94 5.36 -0.60
N TYR A 26 1.81 5.77 -1.16
CA TYR A 26 1.74 6.23 -2.56
C TYR A 26 2.75 7.34 -2.86
N ASP A 27 2.82 8.36 -1.99
CA ASP A 27 3.78 9.47 -2.10
C ASP A 27 5.24 8.97 -2.18
N ARG A 28 5.65 8.12 -1.23
CA ARG A 28 7.01 7.56 -1.20
C ARG A 28 7.32 6.74 -2.45
N LEU A 29 6.36 5.93 -2.92
CA LEU A 29 6.53 5.14 -4.14
C LEU A 29 6.64 6.05 -5.36
N CYS A 30 5.87 7.14 -5.39
CA CYS A 30 5.88 8.13 -6.45
C CYS A 30 7.25 8.78 -6.60
N SER A 31 7.80 9.31 -5.51
CA SER A 31 9.14 9.95 -5.54
C SER A 31 10.23 8.96 -5.95
N LEU A 32 10.11 7.69 -5.55
CA LEU A 32 11.07 6.66 -5.93
C LEU A 32 10.95 6.26 -7.40
N ALA A 33 9.73 6.14 -7.92
CA ALA A 33 9.48 5.90 -9.33
C ALA A 33 10.01 7.07 -10.18
N GLU A 34 9.72 8.31 -9.78
CA GLU A 34 10.16 9.52 -10.46
C GLU A 34 11.69 9.56 -10.56
N LYS A 35 12.40 9.45 -9.43
CA LYS A 35 13.88 9.45 -9.40
C LYS A 35 14.50 8.41 -10.32
N ARG A 36 13.86 7.25 -10.49
CA ARG A 36 14.39 6.15 -11.31
C ARG A 36 14.07 6.32 -12.79
N LEU A 37 12.94 6.92 -13.10
CA LEU A 37 12.42 7.01 -14.46
C LEU A 37 12.72 8.35 -15.13
N HIS A 38 13.14 9.38 -14.39
CA HIS A 38 13.34 10.75 -14.89
C HIS A 38 14.19 10.84 -16.16
N ASN A 39 15.25 10.01 -16.30
CA ASN A 39 16.20 10.08 -17.43
C ASN A 39 16.00 8.98 -18.48
N VAL A 40 14.90 8.23 -18.41
CA VAL A 40 14.64 7.10 -19.31
C VAL A 40 13.76 7.55 -20.48
N ILE A 41 14.11 7.24 -21.73
CA ILE A 41 13.55 7.94 -22.93
C ILE A 41 12.38 7.19 -23.62
N TYR A 42 12.03 5.97 -23.21
CA TYR A 42 10.95 5.17 -23.84
C TYR A 42 9.60 5.26 -23.09
N PRO A 43 8.48 4.87 -23.73
CA PRO A 43 7.16 4.80 -23.07
C PRO A 43 7.18 3.84 -21.89
N LYS A 44 6.76 4.30 -20.71
CA LYS A 44 6.74 3.48 -19.49
C LYS A 44 5.32 3.28 -18.99
N ILE A 45 5.04 2.05 -18.58
CA ILE A 45 3.86 1.73 -17.79
C ILE A 45 4.34 1.37 -16.39
N VAL A 46 3.86 2.10 -15.39
CA VAL A 46 4.21 1.89 -13.98
C VAL A 46 3.00 1.30 -13.26
N TYR A 47 3.21 0.15 -12.62
CA TYR A 47 2.20 -0.52 -11.81
C TYR A 47 2.43 -0.17 -10.33
N PHE A 48 1.46 0.49 -9.71
CA PHE A 48 1.50 0.79 -8.28
C PHE A 48 0.68 -0.23 -7.49
N VAL A 49 1.33 -0.87 -6.51
CA VAL A 49 0.70 -1.79 -5.54
C VAL A 49 0.95 -1.20 -4.15
N ALA A 50 -0.03 -0.47 -3.61
CA ALA A 50 0.11 0.29 -2.36
C ALA A 50 -1.25 0.44 -1.65
N GLY A 51 -1.32 1.27 -0.61
CA GLY A 51 -2.58 1.71 -0.01
C GLY A 51 -2.82 1.26 1.43
N ILE A 52 -2.33 0.08 1.85
CA ILE A 52 -2.44 -0.32 3.27
C ILE A 52 -1.67 0.66 4.19
N PRO A 53 -0.42 1.03 3.91
CA PRO A 53 0.30 2.01 4.74
C PRO A 53 -0.29 3.43 4.69
N ASP A 54 -1.07 3.74 3.66
CA ASP A 54 -1.76 5.03 3.51
C ASP A 54 -3.05 5.06 4.36
N ILE A 55 -3.68 3.91 4.60
CA ILE A 55 -4.87 3.75 5.45
C ILE A 55 -4.48 3.62 6.92
N CYS A 56 -3.41 2.86 7.19
CA CYS A 56 -3.01 2.50 8.53
C CYS A 56 -1.93 3.44 9.07
N SER A 57 -2.04 3.80 10.35
CA SER A 57 -0.99 4.54 11.04
C SER A 57 -0.15 3.61 11.91
N LEU A 58 1.09 4.03 12.22
CA LEU A 58 1.90 3.40 13.26
C LEU A 58 1.80 4.21 14.53
N VAL A 59 1.43 3.58 15.64
CA VAL A 59 1.46 4.23 16.96
C VAL A 59 2.91 4.54 17.27
N ARG A 60 3.20 5.76 17.73
CA ARG A 60 4.54 6.17 18.18
C ARG A 60 4.41 6.76 19.57
N ILE A 61 5.13 6.17 20.53
CA ILE A 61 5.20 6.67 21.91
C ILE A 61 6.63 7.10 22.16
N LYS A 62 6.82 8.31 22.69
CA LYS A 62 8.15 8.82 23.06
C LYS A 62 8.80 7.84 24.06
N ASN A 63 10.08 7.52 23.84
CA ASN A 63 10.91 6.65 24.70
C ASN A 63 10.57 5.14 24.74
N GLU A 64 9.52 4.65 24.08
CA GLU A 64 9.10 3.24 24.20
C GLU A 64 9.29 2.39 22.94
N ASN A 65 9.82 2.93 21.84
CA ASN A 65 9.95 2.23 20.54
C ASN A 65 8.67 1.45 20.14
N TYR A 66 7.52 1.91 20.61
CA TYR A 66 6.22 1.29 20.41
C TYR A 66 5.81 1.46 18.94
N LYS A 67 5.43 0.37 18.25
CA LYS A 67 5.11 0.38 16.79
C LYS A 67 4.05 -0.67 16.44
N GLU A 68 2.84 -0.44 16.93
CA GLU A 68 1.63 -1.16 16.54
C GLU A 68 0.95 -0.47 15.36
N SER A 69 0.38 -1.23 14.42
CA SER A 69 -0.42 -0.68 13.34
C SER A 69 -1.89 -0.59 13.76
N TYR A 70 -2.55 0.52 13.43
CA TYR A 70 -3.92 0.80 13.84
C TYR A 70 -4.62 1.71 12.82
N LEU A 71 -5.94 1.82 12.98
CA LEU A 71 -6.80 2.64 12.15
C LEU A 71 -7.50 3.70 13.00
N TYR A 72 -7.30 4.98 12.66
CA TYR A 72 -8.07 6.08 13.28
C TYR A 72 -9.49 6.15 12.72
N LEU A 73 -10.46 6.44 13.60
CA LEU A 73 -11.88 6.47 13.28
C LEU A 73 -12.38 7.77 12.64
N GLU A 74 -11.59 8.84 12.65
CA GLU A 74 -12.06 10.18 12.28
C GLU A 74 -11.69 10.62 10.85
N LYS A 75 -10.80 9.87 10.17
CA LYS A 75 -10.35 10.23 8.82
C LYS A 75 -11.18 9.54 7.74
N ASP A 76 -11.53 10.29 6.70
CA ASP A 76 -12.00 9.74 5.43
C ASP A 76 -10.80 9.21 4.62
N HIS A 77 -10.43 7.97 4.92
CA HIS A 77 -9.32 7.29 4.26
C HIS A 77 -9.55 7.05 2.77
N VAL A 78 -10.81 6.96 2.32
CA VAL A 78 -11.13 6.73 0.91
C VAL A 78 -10.78 7.98 0.10
N ALA A 79 -11.19 9.16 0.59
CA ALA A 79 -10.84 10.43 -0.05
C ALA A 79 -9.32 10.64 -0.10
N LEU A 80 -8.62 10.39 1.01
CA LEU A 80 -7.15 10.54 1.08
C LEU A 80 -6.42 9.64 0.08
N ILE A 81 -6.85 8.40 -0.10
CA ILE A 81 -6.23 7.51 -1.10
C ILE A 81 -6.53 8.00 -2.52
N LYS A 82 -7.76 8.44 -2.80
CA LYS A 82 -8.12 8.96 -4.13
C LYS A 82 -7.27 10.18 -4.49
N GLU A 83 -7.05 11.09 -3.54
CA GLU A 83 -6.17 12.25 -3.70
C GLU A 83 -4.72 11.81 -3.96
N ALA A 84 -4.17 10.91 -3.13
CA ALA A 84 -2.82 10.38 -3.31
C ALA A 84 -2.62 9.69 -4.67
N MET A 85 -3.62 8.94 -5.14
CA MET A 85 -3.62 8.34 -6.48
C MET A 85 -3.60 9.41 -7.58
N SER A 86 -4.41 10.48 -7.43
CA SER A 86 -4.42 11.58 -8.39
C SER A 86 -3.07 12.29 -8.48
N ASP A 87 -2.40 12.48 -7.34
CA ASP A 87 -1.08 13.10 -7.31
C ASP A 87 0.01 12.21 -7.93
N VAL A 88 -0.07 10.90 -7.71
CA VAL A 88 0.79 9.93 -8.41
C VAL A 88 0.59 10.01 -9.91
N GLU A 89 -0.66 10.08 -10.39
CA GLU A 89 -0.93 10.22 -11.83
C GLU A 89 -0.31 11.49 -12.41
N LYS A 90 -0.49 12.64 -11.74
CA LYS A 90 0.06 13.93 -12.19
C LYS A 90 1.59 13.85 -12.26
N CYS A 91 2.24 13.38 -11.21
CA CYS A 91 3.69 13.25 -11.15
C CYS A 91 4.22 12.32 -12.27
N MET A 92 3.62 11.14 -12.43
CA MET A 92 4.05 10.18 -13.45
C MET A 92 3.76 10.67 -14.88
N LYS A 93 2.66 11.40 -15.09
CA LYS A 93 2.34 12.01 -16.38
C LYS A 93 3.38 13.05 -16.79
N ASN A 94 3.89 13.84 -15.84
CA ASN A 94 4.91 14.87 -16.10
C ASN A 94 6.22 14.28 -16.64
N ILE A 95 6.54 13.03 -16.30
CA ILE A 95 7.72 12.31 -16.77
C ILE A 95 7.41 11.29 -17.89
N GLY A 96 6.26 11.43 -18.55
CA GLY A 96 5.87 10.62 -19.71
C GLY A 96 5.48 9.16 -19.40
N CYS A 97 5.03 8.87 -18.18
CA CYS A 97 4.65 7.52 -17.75
C CYS A 97 3.12 7.34 -17.69
N LYS A 98 2.63 6.17 -18.10
CA LYS A 98 1.25 5.72 -17.85
C LYS A 98 1.19 4.97 -16.52
N VAL A 99 0.19 5.27 -15.69
CA VAL A 99 0.01 4.65 -14.37
C VAL A 99 -1.14 3.66 -14.38
N VAL A 100 -0.88 2.45 -13.88
CA VAL A 100 -1.89 1.44 -13.57
C VAL A 100 -1.86 1.17 -12.08
N PHE A 101 -2.99 1.37 -11.40
CA PHE A 101 -3.12 1.01 -9.99
C PHE A 101 -3.62 -0.42 -9.88
N ALA A 102 -2.94 -1.24 -9.08
CA ALA A 102 -3.43 -2.57 -8.71
C ALA A 102 -4.39 -2.45 -7.51
N THR A 103 -5.35 -3.36 -7.44
CA THR A 103 -6.22 -3.49 -6.27
C THR A 103 -5.39 -3.82 -5.03
N ILE A 104 -5.80 -3.25 -3.89
CA ILE A 104 -5.17 -3.42 -2.60
C ILE A 104 -5.61 -4.76 -2.01
N THR A 105 -4.64 -5.59 -1.63
CA THR A 105 -4.90 -6.87 -0.96
C THR A 105 -5.37 -6.65 0.48
N THR A 106 -6.30 -7.49 0.95
CA THR A 106 -6.72 -7.51 2.35
C THR A 106 -5.58 -7.94 3.28
N MET A 107 -5.60 -7.44 4.51
CA MET A 107 -4.73 -7.89 5.61
C MET A 107 -5.54 -8.16 6.86
N SER A 108 -4.99 -8.93 7.80
CA SER A 108 -5.57 -9.10 9.14
C SER A 108 -4.78 -8.25 10.15
N PHE A 109 -5.43 -7.31 10.83
CA PHE A 109 -4.79 -6.50 11.88
C PHE A 109 -4.23 -7.36 12.99
N GLN A 110 -5.04 -8.29 13.51
CA GLN A 110 -4.61 -9.22 14.54
C GLN A 110 -3.36 -10.00 14.11
N LYS A 111 -3.41 -10.69 12.96
CA LYS A 111 -2.26 -11.48 12.50
C LYS A 111 -1.02 -10.61 12.27
N TRP A 112 -1.18 -9.42 11.67
CA TRP A 112 -0.07 -8.51 11.41
C TRP A 112 0.58 -8.01 12.70
N ASN A 113 -0.21 -7.50 13.64
CA ASN A 113 0.29 -6.96 14.90
C ASN A 113 0.85 -8.07 15.80
N THR A 114 0.20 -9.22 15.89
CA THR A 114 0.75 -10.40 16.59
C THR A 114 2.07 -10.83 15.98
N HIS A 115 2.18 -10.92 14.65
CA HIS A 115 3.46 -11.21 14.00
C HIS A 115 4.53 -10.19 14.37
N ARG A 116 4.22 -8.89 14.33
CA ARG A 116 5.14 -7.80 14.72
C ARG A 116 5.61 -7.92 16.16
N LYS A 117 4.76 -8.33 17.10
CA LYS A 117 5.12 -8.62 18.49
C LYS A 117 6.05 -9.84 18.58
N LEU A 118 5.72 -10.91 17.87
CA LEU A 118 6.54 -12.14 17.83
C LEU A 118 7.97 -11.87 17.33
N ILE A 119 8.14 -11.00 16.34
CA ILE A 119 9.47 -10.63 15.80
C ILE A 119 10.11 -9.43 16.53
N GLY A 120 9.61 -9.05 17.71
CA GLY A 120 10.18 -7.99 18.55
C GLY A 120 10.13 -6.58 17.94
N LYS A 121 9.23 -6.33 16.96
CA LYS A 121 9.07 -5.02 16.31
C LYS A 121 8.05 -4.10 17.00
N THR A 122 7.32 -4.60 17.98
CA THR A 122 6.51 -3.82 18.93
C THR A 122 6.65 -4.45 20.31
N VAL A 123 6.58 -3.63 21.36
CA VAL A 123 6.73 -4.08 22.76
C VAL A 123 5.42 -4.65 23.33
N GLY A 124 4.28 -4.34 22.71
CA GLY A 124 2.96 -4.79 23.15
C GLY A 124 1.90 -4.55 22.07
N LEU A 125 0.68 -5.01 22.36
CA LEU A 125 -0.54 -4.81 21.57
C LEU A 125 -1.57 -4.12 22.47
N LYS A 126 -1.83 -2.84 22.25
CA LYS A 126 -2.69 -2.02 23.11
C LYS A 126 -4.14 -2.04 22.66
N TYR A 127 -4.38 -2.32 21.38
CA TYR A 127 -5.71 -2.20 20.77
C TYR A 127 -6.31 -3.56 20.39
N GLU A 128 -5.89 -4.66 21.04
CA GLU A 128 -6.37 -6.01 20.72
C GLU A 128 -7.90 -6.12 20.75
N SER A 129 -8.55 -5.46 21.71
CA SER A 129 -10.02 -5.44 21.85
C SER A 129 -10.74 -4.74 20.70
N ASP A 130 -10.05 -3.88 19.95
CA ASP A 130 -10.62 -3.10 18.85
C ASP A 130 -10.32 -3.71 17.47
N TYR A 131 -9.54 -4.81 17.40
CA TYR A 131 -9.07 -5.36 16.14
C TYR A 131 -10.19 -5.79 15.21
N GLU A 132 -11.28 -6.35 15.73
CA GLU A 132 -12.45 -6.74 14.92
C GLU A 132 -13.08 -5.51 14.25
N ARG A 133 -13.41 -4.49 15.03
CA ARG A 133 -13.95 -3.22 14.51
C ARG A 133 -13.01 -2.54 13.52
N MET A 134 -11.70 -2.52 13.80
CA MET A 134 -10.71 -1.99 12.86
C MET A 134 -10.65 -2.81 11.57
N GLN A 135 -10.78 -4.12 11.65
CA GLN A 135 -10.78 -5.03 10.51
C GLN A 135 -11.97 -4.79 9.60
N GLU A 136 -13.18 -4.69 10.16
CA GLU A 136 -14.40 -4.38 9.41
C GLU A 136 -14.26 -3.06 8.65
N ARG A 137 -13.75 -2.03 9.34
CA ARG A 137 -13.58 -0.72 8.73
C ARG A 137 -12.52 -0.72 7.64
N LEU A 138 -11.39 -1.40 7.84
CA LEU A 138 -10.39 -1.59 6.80
C LEU A 138 -11.00 -2.28 5.58
N ASN A 139 -11.75 -3.36 5.78
CA ASN A 139 -12.40 -4.07 4.68
C ASN A 139 -13.36 -3.15 3.90
N SER A 140 -14.14 -2.32 4.60
CA SER A 140 -15.02 -1.33 3.97
C SER A 140 -14.24 -0.30 3.14
N ILE A 141 -13.13 0.22 3.67
CA ILE A 141 -12.26 1.18 2.95
C ILE A 141 -11.66 0.51 1.71
N LEU A 142 -11.10 -0.70 1.87
CA LEU A 142 -10.50 -1.44 0.77
C LEU A 142 -11.52 -1.76 -0.33
N TYR A 143 -12.74 -2.12 0.03
CA TYR A 143 -13.81 -2.35 -0.94
C TYR A 143 -14.12 -1.10 -1.76
N ALA A 144 -14.30 0.06 -1.10
CA ALA A 144 -14.58 1.32 -1.77
C ALA A 144 -13.42 1.76 -2.69
N VAL A 145 -12.19 1.64 -2.22
CA VAL A 145 -10.98 2.00 -2.99
C VAL A 145 -10.76 1.05 -4.16
N ASN A 146 -10.91 -0.26 -3.97
CA ASN A 146 -10.77 -1.24 -5.05
C ASN A 146 -11.85 -1.08 -6.12
N THR A 147 -13.08 -0.75 -5.73
CA THR A 147 -14.16 -0.42 -6.67
C THR A 147 -13.77 0.79 -7.53
N TYR A 148 -13.24 1.83 -6.91
CA TYR A 148 -12.72 3.00 -7.62
C TYR A 148 -11.55 2.66 -8.56
N ILE A 149 -10.58 1.86 -8.12
CA ILE A 149 -9.45 1.42 -8.94
C ILE A 149 -9.93 0.66 -10.18
N VAL A 150 -10.88 -0.26 -10.02
CA VAL A 150 -11.44 -1.04 -11.13
C VAL A 150 -12.14 -0.11 -12.12
N GLN A 151 -13.02 0.78 -11.65
CA GLN A 151 -13.71 1.75 -12.51
C GLN A 151 -12.76 2.67 -13.26
N ARG A 152 -11.67 3.11 -12.62
CA ARG A 152 -10.66 4.02 -13.21
C ARG A 152 -9.72 3.32 -14.20
N ASN A 153 -9.58 1.99 -14.12
CA ASN A 153 -8.72 1.22 -15.03
C ASN A 153 -9.48 0.69 -16.27
N LEU A 154 -10.81 0.69 -16.25
CA LEU A 154 -11.68 0.40 -17.41
C LEU A 154 -11.71 1.58 -18.38
#